data_AF-A0A9X1TYC0-F1
#
_entry.id   AF-A0A9X1TYC0-F1
#
_cell.length_a   1.000
_cell.length_b   1.000
_cell.length_c   1.000
_cell.angle_alpha   90.00
_cell.angle_beta   90.00
_cell.angle_gamma   90.00
#
_symmetry.space_group_name_H-M   'P 1'
#
loop_
_entity.id
_entity.type
_entity.pdbx_description
1 polymer ?
#
loop_
_entity_poly.entity_id
_entity_poly.type
_entity_poly.pdbx_seq_one_letter_code
_entity_poly.pdbx_strand_id
1 'polypeptide(L)' 'MPVEAIIDFYHSAADQVAAFIHGLPFVAPEFVTSTDQFVCGWHIGVDAGAQGAANGVSPENYMQGAINGAMQRCQ' A
#
# COMPACT_ATOMS: atom_id res chain seq x y z
N MET A 1 -17.70 8.43 0.24
CA MET A 1 -17.23 7.04 0.15
C MET A 1 -16.98 6.57 1.57
N PRO A 2 -17.42 5.36 1.97
CA PRO A 2 -17.08 4.79 3.28
C PRO A 2 -15.56 4.73 3.46
N VAL A 3 -15.08 4.88 4.69
CA VAL A 3 -13.64 4.82 5.01
C VAL A 3 -13.04 3.47 4.58
N GLU A 4 -13.80 2.41 4.80
CA GLU A 4 -13.45 1.03 4.44
C GLU A 4 -13.24 0.91 2.93
N ALA A 5 -14.07 1.57 2.12
CA ALA A 5 -13.91 1.56 0.67
C ALA A 5 -12.67 2.34 0.19
N ILE A 6 -12.20 3.35 0.95
CA ILE A 6 -10.94 4.05 0.66
C ILE A 6 -9.75 3.14 0.97
N ILE A 7 -9.80 2.44 2.10
CA ILE A 7 -8.77 1.46 2.52
C ILE A 7 -8.67 0.34 1.49
N ASP A 8 -9.81 -0.28 1.14
CA ASP A 8 -9.89 -1.35 0.15
C ASP A 8 -9.36 -0.91 -1.21
N PHE A 9 -9.67 0.34 -1.62
CA PHE A 9 -9.15 0.92 -2.85
C PHE A 9 -7.61 1.02 -2.82
N TYR A 10 -7.03 1.52 -1.72
CA TYR A 10 -5.57 1.66 -1.63
C TYR A 10 -4.84 0.31 -1.59
N HIS A 11 -5.40 -0.71 -0.93
CA HIS A 11 -4.86 -2.07 -0.99
C HIS A 11 -4.93 -2.65 -2.41
N SER A 12 -6.13 -2.60 -3.00
CA SER A 12 -6.37 -3.15 -4.34
C SER A 12 -5.52 -2.48 -5.42
N ALA A 13 -5.29 -1.17 -5.30
CA ALA A 13 -4.44 -0.44 -6.23
C ALA A 13 -2.97 -0.89 -6.13
N ALA A 14 -2.44 -1.06 -4.92
CA ALA A 14 -1.08 -1.57 -4.70
C ALA A 14 -0.92 -2.99 -5.24
N ASP A 15 -1.90 -3.86 -5.00
CA ASP A 15 -1.90 -5.25 -5.49
C ASP A 15 -1.93 -5.33 -7.03
N GLN A 16 -2.72 -4.45 -7.67
CA GLN A 16 -2.76 -4.37 -9.13
C GLN A 16 -1.42 -3.90 -9.72
N VAL A 17 -0.71 -2.98 -9.06
CA VAL A 17 0.63 -2.56 -9.48
C VAL A 17 1.62 -3.73 -9.35
N ALA A 18 1.59 -4.47 -8.24
CA ALA A 18 2.39 -5.68 -8.08
C ALA A 18 2.12 -6.70 -9.19
N ALA A 19 0.84 -7.05 -9.41
CA ALA A 19 0.43 -7.99 -10.44
C ALA A 19 0.86 -7.56 -11.85
N PHE A 20 0.75 -6.26 -12.16
CA PHE A 20 1.22 -5.70 -13.42
C PHE A 20 2.74 -5.89 -13.60
N ILE A 21 3.54 -5.51 -12.59
CA ILE A 21 5.00 -5.62 -12.64
C ILE A 21 5.42 -7.10 -12.77
N HIS A 22 4.77 -8.00 -12.03
CA HIS A 22 5.05 -9.44 -12.08
C HIS A 22 4.66 -10.07 -13.42
N GLY A 23 3.70 -9.50 -14.13
CA GLY A 23 3.26 -9.94 -15.45
C GLY A 23 4.15 -9.47 -16.60
N LEU A 24 5.14 -8.60 -16.38
CA LEU A 24 6.02 -8.10 -17.43
C LEU A 24 7.00 -9.20 -17.87
N PRO A 25 7.13 -9.47 -19.19
CA PRO A 25 7.87 -10.62 -19.71
C PRO A 25 9.39 -10.59 -19.48
N PHE A 26 9.95 -9.43 -19.11
CA PHE A 26 11.39 -9.23 -18.88
C PHE A 26 11.68 -8.39 -17.63
N VAL A 27 10.79 -8.42 -16.64
CA VAL A 27 11.06 -7.72 -15.37
C VAL A 27 12.24 -8.38 -14.67
N ALA A 28 13.22 -7.57 -14.25
CA ALA A 28 14.35 -8.08 -13.50
C ALA A 28 13.88 -8.48 -12.08
N PRO A 29 14.39 -9.58 -11.49
CA PRO A 29 13.92 -10.08 -10.18
C PRO A 29 13.99 -9.04 -9.05
N GLU A 30 14.93 -8.11 -9.11
CA GLU A 30 15.07 -7.00 -8.16
C GLU A 30 13.88 -6.03 -8.19
N PHE A 31 13.22 -5.86 -9.34
CA PHE A 31 12.02 -5.03 -9.45
C PHE A 31 10.80 -5.73 -8.86
N VAL A 32 10.66 -7.04 -9.07
CA VAL A 32 9.63 -7.86 -8.42
C VAL A 32 9.79 -7.76 -6.91
N THR A 33 11.00 -8.04 -6.40
CA THR A 33 11.30 -8.03 -4.98
C THR A 33 11.09 -6.65 -4.34
N SER A 34 11.52 -5.57 -4.99
CA SER A 34 11.31 -4.21 -4.48
C SER A 34 9.85 -3.77 -4.54
N THR A 35 9.09 -4.25 -5.54
CA THR A 35 7.65 -4.01 -5.63
C THR A 35 6.91 -4.73 -4.51
N ASP A 36 7.22 -6.00 -4.24
CA ASP A 36 6.63 -6.74 -3.13
C ASP A 36 6.90 -6.07 -1.78
N GLN A 37 8.15 -5.61 -1.55
CA GLN A 37 8.51 -4.86 -0.35
C GLN A 37 7.72 -3.55 -0.23
N PHE A 38 7.57 -2.82 -1.33
CA PHE A 38 6.78 -1.59 -1.37
C PHE A 38 5.31 -1.86 -1.06
N VAL A 39 4.68 -2.85 -1.72
CA VAL A 39 3.26 -3.17 -1.54
C VAL A 39 2.98 -3.63 -0.11
N CYS A 40 3.84 -4.48 0.45
CA CYS A 40 3.71 -4.90 1.84
C CYS A 40 3.81 -3.70 2.80
N GLY A 41 4.81 -2.83 2.63
CA GLY A 41 4.95 -1.63 3.46
C GLY A 41 3.75 -0.69 3.31
N TRP A 42 3.24 -0.55 2.09
CA TRP A 42 2.06 0.24 1.77
C TRP A 42 0.82 -0.27 2.52
N HIS A 43 0.56 -1.58 2.49
CA HIS A 43 -0.57 -2.20 3.22
C HIS A 43 -0.48 -1.93 4.72
N ILE A 44 0.68 -2.19 5.34
CA ILE A 44 0.91 -1.90 6.77
C ILE A 44 0.65 -0.42 7.06
N GLY A 45 1.08 0.47 6.18
CA GLY A 45 0.89 1.91 6.31
C GLY A 45 -0.57 2.35 6.22
N VAL A 46 -1.32 1.79 5.25
CA VAL A 46 -2.76 2.04 5.09
C VAL A 46 -3.52 1.55 6.33
N ASP A 47 -3.21 0.34 6.82
CA ASP A 47 -3.82 -0.24 8.01
C ASP A 47 -3.53 0.58 9.28
N ALA A 48 -2.28 1.02 9.46
CA ALA A 48 -1.90 1.90 10.57
C ALA A 48 -2.61 3.25 10.50
N GLY A 49 -2.72 3.83 9.30
CA GLY A 49 -3.50 5.05 9.05
C GLY A 49 -4.98 4.86 9.39
N ALA A 50 -5.54 3.70 9.06
CA ALA A 50 -6.92 3.34 9.37
C ALA A 50 -7.19 3.19 10.86
N GLN A 51 -6.27 2.56 11.61
CA GLN A 51 -6.36 2.45 13.07
C GLN A 51 -6.31 3.82 13.75
N GLY A 52 -5.50 4.75 13.24
CA GLY A 52 -5.46 6.13 13.73
C GLY A 52 -6.73 6.94 13.40
N ALA A 53 -7.42 6.59 12.32
CA ALA A 53 -8.57 7.31 11.81
C ALA A 53 -9.92 6.93 12.44
N ALA A 54 -9.97 5.89 13.27
CA ALA A 54 -11.11 5.56 14.13
C ALA A 54 -11.54 6.72 15.07
N ASN A 55 -10.74 7.79 15.14
CA ASN A 55 -10.98 9.01 15.92
C ASN A 55 -11.45 10.22 15.09
N GLY A 56 -11.96 10.03 13.88
CA GLY A 56 -12.59 11.10 13.08
C GLY A 56 -11.65 11.90 12.17
N VAL A 57 -10.66 11.24 11.56
CA VAL A 57 -9.63 11.93 10.76
C VAL A 57 -9.83 11.79 9.25
N SER A 58 -9.33 12.78 8.52
CA SER A 58 -9.44 12.97 7.07
C SER A 58 -8.66 11.92 6.23
N PRO A 59 -9.03 11.72 4.96
CA PRO A 59 -8.34 10.87 3.99
C PRO A 59 -6.81 11.08 3.90
N GLU A 60 -6.30 12.27 4.26
CA GLU A 60 -4.86 12.57 4.24
C GLU A 60 -4.05 11.68 5.18
N ASN A 61 -4.59 11.27 6.32
CA ASN A 61 -3.86 10.44 7.28
C ASN A 61 -3.64 9.01 6.79
N TYR A 62 -4.56 8.47 5.99
CA TYR A 62 -4.42 7.16 5.37
C TYR A 62 -3.30 7.18 4.32
N MET A 63 -3.30 8.24 3.49
CA MET A 63 -2.26 8.43 2.49
C MET A 63 -0.89 8.63 3.16
N GLN A 64 -0.81 9.43 4.23
CA GLN A 64 0.44 9.63 4.95
C GLN A 64 0.92 8.35 5.62
N GLY A 65 0.01 7.56 6.20
CA GLY A 65 0.31 6.22 6.74
C GLY A 65 0.86 5.30 5.66
N ALA A 66 0.18 5.21 4.52
CA ALA A 66 0.58 4.41 3.36
C ALA A 66 1.98 4.78 2.85
N ILE A 67 2.26 6.08 2.68
CA ILE A 67 3.57 6.59 2.26
C ILE A 67 4.64 6.22 3.29
N ASN A 68 4.36 6.45 4.58
CA ASN A 68 5.31 6.16 5.65
C ASN A 68 5.61 4.66 5.77
N GLY A 69 4.60 3.81 5.57
CA GLY A 69 4.73 2.36 5.58
C GLY A 69 5.47 1.84 4.35
N ALA A 70 5.18 2.36 3.15
CA ALA A 70 5.82 1.95 1.91
C ALA A 70 7.33 2.24 1.85
N MET A 71 7.81 3.20 2.64
CA MET A 71 9.25 3.44 2.84
C MET A 71 9.92 2.41 3.76
N GLN A 72 9.15 1.63 4.51
CA GLN A 72 9.66 0.58 5.37
C GLN A 72 9.81 -0.72 4.56
N ARG A 73 10.96 -1.38 4.68
CA ARG A 73 11.13 -2.72 4.11
C ARG A 73 10.43 -3.72 5.00
N CYS A 74 9.45 -4.42 4.44
CA CYS A 74 8.97 -5.67 5.06
C CYS A 74 10.10 -6.69 5.06
N GLN A 75 10.34 -7.29 6.22
CA GLN A 75 11.36 -8.34 6.43
C GLN A 75 10.80 -9.71 6.08
#